data_AF-A0A1Y2UPV7-F1
#
_entry.id   AF-A0A1Y2UPV7-F1
#
_cell.length_a   1.000
_cell.length_b   1.000
_cell.length_c   1.000
_cell.angle_alpha   90.00
_cell.angle_beta   90.00
_cell.angle_gamma   90.00
#
_symmetry.space_group_name_H-M   'P 1'
#
loop_
_entity.id
_entity.type
_entity.pdbx_description
1 polymer ?
#
loop_
_entity_poly.entity_id
_entity_poly.type
_entity_poly.pdbx_seq_one_letter_code
_entity_poly.pdbx_strand_id
1 'polypeptide(L)'
;MTPASLVSPSGPPSPPPPPLPPPPPAPAPAPGPQQPPSIIRHLSTSDLVGTAKFAGFQLSAKSASLFHQAIRVDKERDRRPGKMPLVAAYKDLDREIRDATLTLLHDSLDWEATLDCFAMLIAALFTLYLPYLAILRNRVEELGIEDEVVGEEREVEVGVEVEVVGKGEVVVEVEAEVEALLARNSELSTALAALRFACKMSTDISCKLNADFEAAPRSPLMLSAPAAGTCYLVIVAFASLRRIFPEERGECEENIAEKFESLRLFSFRWGLAG
;
A
#
# COMPACT_ATOMS: atom_id res chain seq x y z
N MET A 1 -47.21 -86.58 17.97
CA MET A 1 -48.04 -86.65 19.19
C MET A 1 -48.38 -85.23 19.60
N THR A 2 -49.60 -84.79 19.28
CA THR A 2 -50.17 -83.51 19.71
C THR A 2 -50.81 -83.66 21.09
N PRO A 3 -50.66 -82.65 21.95
CA PRO A 3 -51.79 -82.18 22.76
C PRO A 3 -51.88 -80.64 22.70
N ALA A 4 -52.99 -80.10 22.21
CA ALA A 4 -54.22 -79.80 22.96
C ALA A 4 -54.19 -78.38 23.56
N SER A 5 -54.81 -77.47 22.81
CA SER A 5 -55.21 -76.13 23.25
C SER A 5 -56.22 -76.20 24.39
N LEU A 6 -55.99 -75.41 25.44
CA LEU A 6 -57.00 -74.99 26.40
C LEU A 6 -57.17 -73.47 26.28
N VAL A 7 -58.28 -73.07 25.67
CA VAL A 7 -58.80 -71.70 25.76
C VAL A 7 -59.60 -71.60 27.06
N SER A 8 -59.38 -70.52 27.81
CA SER A 8 -60.18 -70.15 28.98
C SER A 8 -60.41 -68.64 29.01
N PRO A 9 -61.49 -68.20 29.66
CA PRO A 9 -62.41 -67.22 29.10
C PRO A 9 -62.09 -65.77 29.47
N SER A 10 -62.50 -64.87 28.59
CA SER A 10 -62.43 -63.41 28.71
C SER A 10 -63.27 -62.89 29.89
N GLY A 11 -62.59 -62.38 30.91
CA GLY A 11 -63.20 -61.56 31.96
C GLY A 11 -63.64 -60.17 31.45
N PRO A 12 -64.54 -59.49 32.17
CA PRO A 12 -65.15 -58.24 31.74
C PRO A 12 -64.14 -57.07 31.69
N PRO A 13 -64.35 -56.08 30.81
CA PRO A 13 -63.41 -54.99 30.61
C PRO A 13 -63.33 -54.08 31.85
N SER A 14 -62.11 -53.79 32.28
CA SER A 14 -61.82 -52.85 33.37
C SER A 14 -62.25 -51.42 33.00
N PRO A 15 -62.75 -50.62 33.96
CA PRO A 15 -63.13 -49.24 33.71
C PRO A 15 -61.90 -48.40 33.32
N PRO A 16 -62.08 -47.37 32.47
CA PRO A 16 -60.96 -46.53 32.03
C PRO A 16 -60.34 -45.78 33.20
N PRO A 17 -59.00 -45.60 33.20
CA PRO A 17 -58.32 -44.88 34.26
C PRO A 17 -58.75 -43.41 34.28
N PRO A 18 -58.71 -42.76 35.46
CA PRO A 18 -59.03 -41.35 35.58
C PRO A 18 -58.07 -40.48 34.73
N PRO A 19 -58.55 -39.33 34.22
CA PRO A 19 -57.72 -38.44 33.41
C PRO A 19 -56.49 -37.98 34.20
N LEU A 20 -55.33 -38.07 33.55
CA LEU A 20 -54.07 -37.61 34.10
C LEU A 20 -54.13 -36.10 34.39
N PRO A 21 -53.49 -35.62 35.47
CA PRO A 21 -53.35 -34.19 35.70
C PRO A 21 -52.57 -33.54 34.55
N PRO A 22 -52.85 -32.25 34.25
CA PRO A 22 -52.13 -31.54 33.20
C PRO A 22 -50.63 -31.52 33.53
N PRO A 23 -49.76 -31.62 32.50
CA PRO A 23 -48.32 -31.54 32.72
C PRO A 23 -47.95 -30.20 33.35
N PRO A 24 -46.92 -30.17 34.22
CA PRO A 24 -46.41 -28.91 34.74
C PRO A 24 -45.99 -27.99 33.59
N PRO A 25 -46.05 -26.65 33.77
CA PRO A 25 -45.57 -25.72 32.76
C PRO A 25 -44.13 -26.06 32.40
N ALA A 26 -43.84 -26.08 31.10
CA ALA A 26 -42.50 -26.38 30.60
C ALA A 26 -41.47 -25.48 31.29
N PRO A 27 -40.31 -26.02 31.70
CA PRO A 27 -39.22 -25.18 32.16
C PRO A 27 -38.90 -24.17 31.07
N ALA A 28 -38.72 -22.90 31.47
CA ALA A 28 -38.28 -21.85 30.57
C ALA A 28 -37.08 -22.36 29.76
N PRO A 29 -37.00 -22.05 28.45
CA PRO A 29 -35.90 -22.50 27.63
C PRO A 29 -34.60 -22.15 28.33
N ALA A 30 -33.76 -23.17 28.55
CA ALA A 30 -32.39 -22.97 29.00
C ALA A 30 -31.78 -21.88 28.11
N PRO A 31 -31.03 -20.91 28.66
CA PRO A 31 -30.30 -19.98 27.82
C PRO A 31 -29.48 -20.83 26.87
N GLY A 32 -29.77 -20.68 25.56
CA GLY A 32 -29.02 -21.36 24.51
C GLY A 32 -27.53 -21.11 24.73
N PRO A 33 -26.63 -21.96 24.19
CA PRO A 33 -25.21 -21.70 24.25
C PRO A 33 -25.01 -20.24 23.86
N GLN A 34 -24.51 -19.43 24.80
CA GLN A 34 -24.24 -18.03 24.53
C GLN A 34 -23.34 -18.03 23.31
N GLN A 35 -23.91 -17.66 22.15
CA GLN A 35 -23.09 -17.28 21.04
C GLN A 35 -22.11 -16.27 21.62
N PRO A 36 -20.78 -16.48 21.49
CA PRO A 36 -19.85 -15.42 21.85
C PRO A 36 -20.39 -14.19 21.14
N PRO A 37 -20.51 -13.04 21.83
CA PRO A 37 -21.11 -11.86 21.23
C PRO A 37 -20.43 -11.67 19.89
N SER A 38 -21.18 -11.90 18.81
CA SER A 38 -20.77 -11.55 17.46
C SER A 38 -20.93 -10.04 17.34
N ILE A 39 -20.31 -9.35 18.30
CA ILE A 39 -19.83 -8.01 18.16
C ILE A 39 -18.57 -8.21 17.31
N ILE A 40 -18.79 -8.42 16.01
CA ILE A 40 -17.97 -7.68 15.06
C ILE A 40 -18.38 -6.23 15.31
N ARG A 41 -17.83 -5.65 16.38
CA ARG A 41 -17.53 -4.22 16.37
C ARG A 41 -16.67 -4.16 15.12
N HIS A 42 -17.25 -3.64 14.04
CA HIS A 42 -16.46 -2.79 13.17
C HIS A 42 -15.80 -1.82 14.15
N LEU A 43 -14.59 -2.15 14.60
CA LEU A 43 -13.71 -1.18 15.19
C LEU A 43 -13.62 -0.16 14.08
N SER A 44 -14.32 0.95 14.30
CA SER A 44 -14.22 2.08 13.41
C SER A 44 -12.73 2.35 13.33
N THR A 45 -12.12 2.14 12.17
CA THR A 45 -10.75 2.58 11.93
C THR A 45 -10.61 4.10 11.96
N SER A 46 -11.68 4.81 12.35
CA SER A 46 -11.79 6.24 12.61
C SER A 46 -11.84 6.54 14.13
N ASP A 47 -11.27 5.70 14.98
CA ASP A 47 -10.81 6.21 16.27
C ASP A 47 -9.53 7.00 15.97
N LEU A 48 -9.60 8.33 16.13
CA LEU A 48 -8.43 9.20 16.24
C LEU A 48 -7.59 8.66 17.40
N VAL A 49 -6.71 7.70 17.10
CA VAL A 49 -5.74 7.24 18.09
C VAL A 49 -4.79 8.41 18.24
N GLY A 50 -5.07 9.19 19.30
CA GLY A 50 -4.37 10.40 19.64
C GLY A 50 -2.87 10.16 19.74
N THR A 51 -2.14 11.27 19.74
CA THR A 51 -0.68 11.40 19.74
C THR A 51 0.01 10.85 21.00
N ALA A 52 -0.40 9.68 21.49
CA ALA A 52 0.29 8.93 22.53
C ALA A 52 1.32 8.01 21.86
N LYS A 53 2.52 7.91 22.45
CA LYS A 53 3.58 6.98 22.03
C LYS A 53 2.98 5.60 21.76
N PHE A 54 3.06 5.14 20.52
CA PHE A 54 2.51 3.84 20.16
C PHE A 54 3.48 2.75 20.60
N ALA A 55 2.98 1.69 21.23
CA ALA A 55 3.75 0.46 21.32
C ALA A 55 3.96 -0.12 19.90
N GLY A 56 5.08 -0.83 19.66
CA GLY A 56 5.43 -1.30 18.31
C GLY A 56 4.31 -2.06 17.59
N PHE A 57 3.59 -2.94 18.30
CA PHE A 57 2.41 -3.63 17.76
C PHE A 57 1.31 -2.68 17.28
N GLN A 58 1.01 -1.62 18.07
CA GLN A 58 -0.04 -0.67 17.73
C GLN A 58 0.35 0.16 16.51
N LEU A 59 1.63 0.53 16.38
CA LEU A 59 2.11 1.25 15.21
C LEU A 59 2.06 0.38 13.96
N SER A 60 2.50 -0.89 14.02
CA SER A 60 2.36 -1.82 12.90
C SER A 60 0.90 -2.02 12.49
N ALA A 61 0.00 -2.21 13.46
CA ALA A 61 -1.43 -2.35 13.20
C ALA A 61 -2.01 -1.08 12.54
N LYS A 62 -1.59 0.11 12.99
CA LYS A 62 -1.98 1.39 12.39
C LYS A 62 -1.46 1.52 10.97
N SER A 63 -0.16 1.29 10.73
CA SER A 63 0.44 1.35 9.40
C SER A 63 -0.20 0.38 8.41
N ALA A 64 -0.47 -0.86 8.83
CA ALA A 64 -1.18 -1.84 8.00
C ALA A 64 -2.62 -1.40 7.68
N SER A 65 -3.33 -0.83 8.67
CA SER A 65 -4.68 -0.31 8.49
C SER A 65 -4.72 0.85 7.50
N LEU A 66 -3.78 1.81 7.61
CA LEU A 66 -3.66 2.94 6.72
C LEU A 66 -3.32 2.50 5.29
N PHE A 67 -2.39 1.55 5.13
CA PHE A 67 -2.07 0.98 3.83
C PHE A 67 -3.27 0.27 3.20
N HIS A 68 -4.02 -0.51 3.97
CA HIS A 68 -5.23 -1.16 3.49
C HIS A 68 -6.29 -0.14 3.04
N GLN A 69 -6.46 0.95 3.78
CA GLN A 69 -7.36 2.04 3.39
C GLN A 69 -6.92 2.69 2.07
N ALA A 70 -5.62 2.92 1.88
CA ALA A 70 -5.09 3.45 0.62
C ALA A 70 -5.37 2.51 -0.57
N ILE A 71 -5.17 1.20 -0.39
CA ILE A 71 -5.54 0.19 -1.41
C ILE A 71 -7.03 0.23 -1.73
N ARG A 72 -7.89 0.41 -0.71
CA ARG A 72 -9.34 0.51 -0.93
C ARG A 72 -9.68 1.75 -1.75
N VAL A 73 -9.09 2.90 -1.44
CA VAL A 73 -9.25 4.13 -2.23
C VAL A 73 -8.85 3.90 -3.68
N ASP A 74 -7.71 3.24 -3.93
CA ASP A 74 -7.26 2.93 -5.30
C ASP A 74 -8.21 1.98 -6.04
N LYS A 75 -8.78 0.98 -5.34
CA LYS A 75 -9.77 0.05 -5.93
C LYS A 75 -11.09 0.71 -6.26
N GLU A 76 -11.57 1.63 -5.43
CA GLU A 76 -12.84 2.34 -5.60
C GLU A 76 -12.74 3.47 -6.62
N ARG A 77 -11.53 3.86 -6.99
CA ARG A 77 -11.29 4.92 -7.96
C ARG A 77 -11.71 4.52 -9.37
N ASP A 78 -12.23 5.51 -10.09
CA ASP A 78 -12.47 5.40 -11.53
C ASP A 78 -11.16 5.28 -12.33
N ARG A 79 -11.02 4.16 -13.03
CA ARG A 79 -9.82 3.79 -13.79
C ARG A 79 -9.79 4.32 -15.23
N ARG A 80 -10.77 5.14 -15.63
CA ARG A 80 -10.78 5.73 -16.98
C ARG A 80 -9.50 6.55 -17.20
N PRO A 81 -8.80 6.37 -18.35
CA PRO A 81 -7.62 7.16 -18.68
C PRO A 81 -7.90 8.66 -18.60
N GLY A 82 -6.95 9.42 -18.03
CA GLY A 82 -7.06 10.87 -17.86
C GLY A 82 -8.01 11.33 -16.74
N LYS A 83 -8.78 10.44 -16.11
CA LYS A 83 -9.58 10.81 -14.95
C LYS A 83 -8.71 10.94 -13.70
N MET A 84 -8.67 12.17 -13.21
CA MET A 84 -7.89 12.54 -12.04
C MET A 84 -8.60 12.09 -10.76
N PRO A 85 -7.91 11.41 -9.83
CA PRO A 85 -8.42 11.29 -8.47
C PRO A 85 -8.51 12.67 -7.82
N LEU A 86 -9.42 12.83 -6.86
CA LEU A 86 -9.50 14.02 -6.04
C LEU A 86 -8.66 13.80 -4.79
N VAL A 87 -7.60 14.57 -4.59
CA VAL A 87 -6.78 14.59 -3.36
C VAL A 87 -7.67 14.88 -2.16
N ALA A 88 -8.64 15.79 -2.33
CA ALA A 88 -9.64 16.08 -1.31
C ALA A 88 -10.40 14.85 -0.79
N ALA A 89 -10.56 13.78 -1.59
CA ALA A 89 -11.28 12.57 -1.20
C ALA A 89 -10.52 11.70 -0.19
N TYR A 90 -9.20 11.85 -0.09
CA TYR A 90 -8.35 11.06 0.81
C TYR A 90 -7.37 11.92 1.63
N LYS A 91 -7.62 13.24 1.71
CA LYS A 91 -6.77 14.18 2.45
C LYS A 91 -6.56 13.80 3.93
N ASP A 92 -7.60 13.26 4.57
CA ASP A 92 -7.55 12.89 5.98
C ASP A 92 -6.68 11.63 6.16
N LEU A 93 -6.78 10.68 5.22
CA LEU A 93 -5.92 9.51 5.15
C LEU A 93 -4.45 9.89 4.89
N ASP A 94 -4.17 10.79 3.94
CA ASP A 94 -2.80 11.29 3.70
C ASP A 94 -2.21 11.94 4.97
N ARG A 95 -3.00 12.79 5.64
CA ARG A 95 -2.59 13.39 6.92
C ARG A 95 -2.27 12.33 7.97
N GLU A 96 -3.14 11.34 8.14
CA GLU A 96 -2.89 10.26 9.10
C GLU A 96 -1.65 9.43 8.77
N ILE A 97 -1.37 9.18 7.48
CA ILE A 97 -0.15 8.51 7.02
C ILE A 97 1.08 9.34 7.38
N ARG A 98 1.06 10.65 7.13
CA ARG A 98 2.17 11.55 7.48
C ARG A 98 2.39 11.63 8.98
N ASP A 99 1.33 11.79 9.75
CA ASP A 99 1.38 11.83 11.22
C ASP A 99 1.94 10.51 11.80
N ALA A 100 1.52 9.37 11.25
CA ALA A 100 2.08 8.06 11.62
C ALA A 100 3.55 7.93 11.23
N THR A 101 3.94 8.46 10.07
CA THR A 101 5.35 8.45 9.61
C THR A 101 6.23 9.30 10.51
N LEU A 102 5.77 10.49 10.91
CA LEU A 102 6.51 11.34 11.86
C LEU A 102 6.63 10.67 13.23
N THR A 103 5.55 10.06 13.72
CA THR A 103 5.58 9.32 14.99
C THR A 103 6.60 8.17 14.94
N LEU A 104 6.61 7.43 13.82
CA LEU A 104 7.55 6.34 13.57
C LEU A 104 9.01 6.81 13.58
N LEU A 105 9.31 7.98 13.02
CA LEU A 105 10.67 8.53 12.98
C LEU A 105 11.15 9.09 14.32
N HIS A 106 10.22 9.45 15.22
CA HIS A 106 10.54 10.00 16.54
C HIS A 106 10.57 8.94 17.64
N ASP A 107 9.81 7.86 17.53
CA ASP A 107 9.76 6.81 18.55
C ASP A 107 10.94 5.84 18.42
N SER A 108 11.55 5.48 19.56
CA SER A 108 12.63 4.49 19.63
C SER A 108 12.06 3.07 19.56
N LEU A 109 11.65 2.65 18.37
CA LEU A 109 11.22 1.27 18.11
C LEU A 109 12.39 0.38 17.71
N ASP A 110 12.15 -0.93 17.75
CA ASP A 110 13.05 -1.86 17.09
C ASP A 110 13.13 -1.54 15.59
N TRP A 111 14.34 -1.61 15.06
CA TRP A 111 14.67 -1.06 13.75
C TRP A 111 14.00 -1.89 12.62
N GLU A 112 13.81 -3.20 12.82
CA GLU A 112 13.05 -4.07 11.90
C GLU A 112 11.59 -3.63 11.79
N ALA A 113 10.91 -3.55 12.94
CA ALA A 113 9.53 -3.09 13.01
C ALA A 113 9.38 -1.68 12.44
N THR A 114 10.39 -0.83 12.66
CA THR A 114 10.42 0.52 12.12
C THR A 114 10.37 0.52 10.60
N LEU A 115 11.17 -0.34 9.96
CA LEU A 115 11.32 -0.38 8.51
C LEU A 115 10.11 -1.01 7.81
N ASP A 116 9.50 -2.03 8.42
CA ASP A 116 8.26 -2.60 7.91
C ASP A 116 7.10 -1.60 7.99
N CYS A 117 6.99 -0.89 9.11
CA CYS A 117 5.99 0.17 9.28
C CYS A 117 6.20 1.30 8.27
N PHE A 118 7.46 1.73 8.10
CA PHE A 118 7.83 2.76 7.15
C PHE A 118 7.49 2.34 5.71
N ALA A 119 7.84 1.11 5.33
CA ALA A 119 7.58 0.58 4.01
C ALA A 119 6.07 0.59 3.68
N MET A 120 5.21 0.19 4.63
CA MET A 120 3.76 0.25 4.47
C MET A 120 3.23 1.68 4.31
N LEU A 121 3.70 2.62 5.13
CA LEU A 121 3.26 4.02 5.08
C LEU A 121 3.68 4.69 3.76
N ILE A 122 4.92 4.48 3.32
CA ILE A 122 5.38 4.99 2.02
C ILE A 122 4.65 4.32 0.86
N ALA A 123 4.42 3.00 0.92
CA ALA A 123 3.63 2.31 -0.09
C ALA A 123 2.18 2.84 -0.15
N ALA A 124 1.61 3.25 0.99
CA ALA A 124 0.31 3.90 1.03
C ALA A 124 0.31 5.24 0.28
N LEU A 125 1.33 6.09 0.49
CA LEU A 125 1.47 7.34 -0.27
C LEU A 125 1.61 7.06 -1.78
N PHE A 126 2.45 6.11 -2.19
CA PHE A 126 2.57 5.75 -3.60
C PHE A 126 1.27 5.21 -4.18
N THR A 127 0.51 4.42 -3.42
CA THR A 127 -0.80 3.92 -3.84
C THR A 127 -1.78 5.06 -4.12
N LEU A 128 -1.77 6.11 -3.31
CA LEU A 128 -2.63 7.28 -3.48
C LEU A 128 -2.17 8.17 -4.65
N TYR A 129 -0.85 8.38 -4.80
CA TYR A 129 -0.34 9.46 -5.65
C TYR A 129 0.34 9.04 -6.95
N LEU A 130 0.88 7.81 -7.09
CA LEU A 130 1.49 7.35 -8.35
C LEU A 130 0.61 7.59 -9.59
N PRO A 131 -0.72 7.42 -9.52
CA PRO A 131 -1.52 7.60 -10.71
C PRO A 131 -1.55 9.03 -11.27
N TYR A 132 -1.19 10.05 -10.48
CA TYR A 132 -1.05 11.41 -11.00
C TYR A 132 0.17 11.54 -11.92
N LEU A 133 1.26 10.78 -11.67
CA LEU A 133 2.39 10.73 -12.60
C LEU A 133 2.01 10.11 -13.93
N ALA A 134 1.20 9.05 -13.93
CA ALA A 134 0.71 8.46 -15.18
C ALA A 134 -0.11 9.46 -15.99
N ILE A 135 -0.93 10.29 -15.32
CA ILE A 135 -1.70 11.35 -15.99
C ILE A 135 -0.77 12.42 -16.55
N LEU A 136 0.19 12.91 -15.77
CA LEU A 136 1.16 13.91 -16.22
C LEU A 136 2.01 13.39 -17.38
N ARG A 137 2.51 12.16 -17.28
CA ARG A 137 3.31 11.53 -18.33
C ARG A 137 2.53 11.43 -19.64
N ASN A 138 1.29 10.97 -19.60
CA ASN A 138 0.47 10.88 -20.81
C ASN A 138 0.23 12.27 -21.44
N ARG A 139 0.12 13.33 -20.62
CA ARG A 139 0.02 14.71 -21.13
C ARG A 139 1.31 15.17 -21.80
N VAL A 140 2.46 14.86 -21.21
CA VAL A 140 3.77 15.17 -21.78
C VAL A 140 4.01 14.39 -23.09
N GLU A 141 3.62 13.12 -23.13
CA GLU A 141 3.68 12.29 -24.35
C GLU A 141 2.76 12.84 -25.46
N GLU A 142 1.56 13.32 -25.13
CA GLU A 142 0.65 14.01 -26.07
C GLU A 142 1.28 15.29 -26.67
N LEU A 143 2.23 15.92 -25.97
CA LEU A 143 2.94 17.13 -26.40
C LEU A 143 4.20 16.83 -27.24
N GLY A 144 4.52 15.57 -27.51
CA GLY A 144 5.54 15.19 -28.49
C GLY A 144 6.95 14.94 -27.94
N ILE A 145 7.11 14.64 -26.66
CA ILE A 145 8.37 14.06 -26.16
C ILE A 145 8.39 12.56 -26.53
N GLU A 146 8.76 12.24 -27.78
CA GLU A 146 9.13 10.87 -28.14
C GLU A 146 10.54 10.59 -27.58
N ASP A 147 10.62 9.67 -26.61
CA ASP A 147 11.86 9.15 -26.03
C ASP A 147 12.60 8.39 -27.16
N GLU A 148 13.54 9.04 -27.84
CA GLU A 148 14.44 8.33 -28.75
C GLU A 148 15.23 7.34 -27.90
N VAL A 149 14.95 6.05 -28.11
CA VAL A 149 15.63 4.92 -27.49
C VAL A 149 17.12 5.04 -27.84
N VAL A 150 17.92 5.56 -26.91
CA VAL A 150 19.37 5.44 -26.98
C VAL A 150 19.70 3.96 -26.80
N GLY A 151 19.93 3.26 -27.91
CA GLY A 151 20.31 1.85 -27.88
C GLY A 151 20.16 1.06 -29.18
N GLU A 152 20.37 1.64 -30.36
CA GLU A 152 20.84 0.86 -31.50
C GLU A 152 22.08 1.56 -32.06
N GLU A 153 23.24 0.98 -31.76
CA GLU A 153 24.50 1.34 -32.42
C GLU A 153 24.36 1.04 -33.91
N ARG A 154 23.89 2.04 -34.68
CA ARG A 154 24.14 2.08 -36.12
C ARG A 154 25.44 2.82 -36.34
N GLU A 155 26.47 2.07 -36.70
CA GLU A 155 27.60 2.62 -37.45
C GLU A 155 27.03 3.37 -38.66
N VAL A 156 27.12 4.69 -38.66
CA VAL A 156 26.82 5.53 -39.82
C VAL A 156 28.13 6.12 -40.30
N GLU A 157 28.60 5.60 -41.43
CA GLU A 157 29.61 6.24 -42.25
C GLU A 157 29.12 7.62 -42.70
N VAL A 158 29.90 8.63 -42.30
CA VAL A 158 30.27 9.88 -42.99
C VAL A 158 29.26 10.46 -43.99
N GLY A 159 28.74 11.65 -43.64
CA GLY A 159 28.57 12.73 -44.62
C GLY A 159 27.19 13.35 -44.77
N VAL A 160 26.54 13.79 -43.68
CA VAL A 160 25.48 14.83 -43.73
C VAL A 160 25.58 15.68 -42.46
N GLU A 161 25.81 16.99 -42.60
CA GLU A 161 25.57 17.94 -41.52
C GLU A 161 24.05 18.01 -41.28
N VAL A 162 23.59 17.41 -40.17
CA VAL A 162 22.24 17.63 -39.66
C VAL A 162 22.32 18.75 -38.64
N GLU A 163 21.82 19.92 -39.02
CA GLU A 163 21.64 21.05 -38.10
C GLU A 163 20.46 20.73 -37.17
N VAL A 164 20.75 20.23 -35.96
CA VAL A 164 19.72 19.99 -34.93
C VAL A 164 19.37 21.32 -34.26
N VAL A 165 18.50 22.10 -34.89
CA VAL A 165 17.99 23.37 -34.34
C VAL A 165 16.81 23.16 -33.37
N GLY A 166 16.18 21.98 -33.32
CA GLY A 166 14.86 21.81 -32.68
C GLY A 166 14.81 21.28 -31.24
N LYS A 167 15.88 20.70 -30.68
CA LYS A 167 15.75 19.95 -29.41
C LYS A 167 15.65 20.83 -28.16
N GLY A 168 16.37 21.95 -28.14
CA GLY A 168 16.33 22.89 -27.01
C GLY A 168 15.02 23.68 -26.95
N GLU A 169 14.47 24.05 -28.10
CA GLU A 169 13.22 24.83 -28.21
C GLU A 169 12.02 23.99 -27.75
N VAL A 170 11.92 22.73 -28.17
CA VAL A 170 10.83 21.83 -27.77
C VAL A 170 10.85 21.51 -26.27
N VAL A 171 12.02 21.34 -25.66
CA VAL A 171 12.12 21.07 -24.20
C VAL A 171 11.63 22.28 -23.40
N VAL A 172 12.00 23.49 -23.80
CA VAL A 172 11.60 24.73 -23.11
C VAL A 172 10.08 24.96 -23.22
N GLU A 173 9.48 24.64 -24.37
CA GLU A 173 8.02 24.76 -24.55
C GLU A 173 7.24 23.76 -23.69
N VAL A 174 7.70 22.51 -23.59
CA VAL A 174 7.02 21.49 -22.79
C VAL A 174 7.15 21.78 -21.29
N GLU A 175 8.32 22.22 -20.82
CA GLU A 175 8.51 22.64 -19.43
C GLU A 175 7.54 23.76 -19.04
N ALA A 176 7.42 24.80 -19.87
CA ALA A 176 6.49 25.89 -19.64
C ALA A 176 5.03 25.43 -19.60
N GLU A 177 4.65 24.45 -20.42
CA GLU A 177 3.30 23.89 -20.43
C GLU A 177 3.01 23.02 -19.21
N VAL A 178 3.98 22.20 -18.77
CA VAL A 178 3.88 21.41 -17.53
C VAL A 178 3.75 22.35 -16.33
N GLU A 179 4.56 23.40 -16.24
CA GLU A 179 4.45 24.42 -15.20
C GLU A 179 3.09 25.12 -15.23
N ALA A 180 2.60 25.50 -16.41
CA ALA A 180 1.29 26.11 -16.57
C ALA A 180 0.15 25.15 -16.16
N LEU A 181 0.28 23.85 -16.45
CA LEU A 181 -0.67 22.83 -16.03
C LEU A 181 -0.69 22.68 -14.51
N LEU A 182 0.48 22.62 -13.88
CA LEU A 182 0.62 22.53 -12.41
C LEU A 182 0.09 23.79 -11.73
N ALA A 183 0.32 24.97 -12.30
CA ALA A 183 -0.19 26.25 -11.78
C ALA A 183 -1.73 26.33 -11.85
N ARG A 184 -2.35 25.74 -12.88
CA ARG A 184 -3.81 25.71 -13.06
C ARG A 184 -4.49 24.61 -12.25
N ASN A 185 -3.75 23.63 -11.77
CA ASN A 185 -4.30 22.44 -11.11
C ASN A 185 -3.63 22.18 -9.75
N SER A 186 -4.27 22.69 -8.69
CA SER A 186 -3.81 22.52 -7.31
C SER A 186 -3.75 21.06 -6.86
N GLU A 187 -4.61 20.19 -7.41
CA GLU A 187 -4.63 18.76 -7.07
C GLU A 187 -3.38 18.05 -7.63
N LEU A 188 -3.01 18.34 -8.89
CA LEU A 188 -1.78 17.82 -9.48
C LEU A 188 -0.53 18.33 -8.76
N SER A 189 -0.48 19.62 -8.46
CA SER A 189 0.64 20.22 -7.72
C SER A 189 0.81 19.57 -6.34
N THR A 190 -0.30 19.38 -5.61
CA THR A 190 -0.30 18.71 -4.29
C THR A 190 0.15 17.26 -4.41
N ALA A 191 -0.37 16.51 -5.39
CA ALA A 191 0.01 15.12 -5.61
C ALA A 191 1.49 14.96 -5.97
N LEU A 192 2.01 15.84 -6.82
CA LEU A 192 3.41 15.85 -7.20
C LEU A 192 4.33 16.17 -6.01
N ALA A 193 3.97 17.17 -5.20
CA ALA A 193 4.70 17.48 -3.97
C ALA A 193 4.70 16.29 -2.99
N ALA A 194 3.55 15.61 -2.85
CA ALA A 194 3.43 14.42 -2.02
C ALA A 194 4.30 13.25 -2.51
N LEU A 195 4.39 13.05 -3.83
CA LEU A 195 5.27 12.04 -4.45
C LEU A 195 6.73 12.36 -4.25
N ARG A 196 7.17 13.60 -4.53
CA ARG A 196 8.56 14.03 -4.31
C ARG A 196 8.95 13.84 -2.85
N PHE A 197 8.07 14.20 -1.92
CA PHE A 197 8.25 13.94 -0.50
C PHE A 197 8.43 12.44 -0.21
N ALA A 198 7.55 11.57 -0.71
CA ALA A 198 7.62 10.13 -0.46
C ALA A 198 8.89 9.50 -1.04
N CYS A 199 9.29 9.93 -2.24
CA CYS A 199 10.53 9.51 -2.89
C CYS A 199 11.74 9.92 -2.06
N LYS A 200 11.87 11.21 -1.74
CA LYS A 200 12.98 11.77 -0.98
C LYS A 200 13.10 11.11 0.39
N MET A 201 12.02 11.07 1.16
CA MET A 201 12.02 10.45 2.49
C MET A 201 12.42 8.97 2.43
N SER A 202 11.94 8.24 1.42
CA SER A 202 12.34 6.86 1.22
C SER A 202 13.84 6.74 0.93
N THR A 203 14.38 7.59 0.05
CA THR A 203 15.80 7.58 -0.30
C THR A 203 16.68 7.97 0.87
N ASP A 204 16.35 9.04 1.60
CA ASP A 204 17.11 9.48 2.77
C ASP A 204 17.29 8.36 3.81
N ILE A 205 16.21 7.61 4.09
CA ILE A 205 16.28 6.46 4.99
C ILE A 205 17.16 5.36 4.41
N SER A 206 17.09 5.11 3.10
CA SER A 206 17.93 4.10 2.46
C SER A 206 19.41 4.46 2.50
N CYS A 207 19.77 5.69 2.13
CA CYS A 207 21.14 6.18 2.22
C CYS A 207 21.70 6.06 3.64
N LYS A 208 20.91 6.43 4.65
CA LYS A 208 21.30 6.27 6.05
C LYS A 208 21.57 4.81 6.41
N LEU A 209 20.70 3.89 5.99
CA LEU A 209 20.85 2.46 6.29
C LEU A 209 22.01 1.82 5.52
N ASN A 210 22.23 2.22 4.27
CA ASN A 210 23.33 1.77 3.46
C ASN A 210 24.67 2.22 4.08
N ALA A 211 24.76 3.48 4.50
CA ALA A 211 25.95 3.99 5.20
C ALA A 211 26.20 3.26 6.54
N ASP A 212 25.13 2.97 7.30
CA ASP A 212 25.22 2.18 8.54
C ASP A 212 25.64 0.72 8.28
N PHE A 213 25.36 0.16 7.10
CA PHE A 213 25.82 -1.17 6.67
C PHE A 213 27.32 -1.18 6.41
N GLU A 214 27.84 -0.17 5.72
CA GLU A 214 29.26 -0.09 5.35
C GLU A 214 30.18 0.22 6.54
N ALA A 215 29.70 1.01 7.51
CA ALA A 215 30.52 1.52 8.61
C ALA A 215 30.87 0.48 9.70
N ALA A 216 30.15 -0.64 9.79
CA ALA A 216 30.39 -1.65 10.82
C ALA A 216 30.12 -3.07 10.28
N PRO A 217 30.89 -4.10 10.71
CA PRO A 217 30.59 -5.50 10.40
C PRO A 217 29.34 -5.93 11.18
N ARG A 218 28.17 -5.45 10.74
CA ARG A 218 26.87 -5.87 11.23
C ARG A 218 26.43 -7.08 10.43
N SER A 219 25.79 -8.02 11.10
CA SER A 219 25.19 -9.18 10.43
C SER A 219 24.21 -8.67 9.36
N PRO A 220 24.17 -9.30 8.17
CA PRO A 220 23.13 -9.02 7.16
C PRO A 220 21.71 -9.19 7.72
N LEU A 221 21.55 -9.93 8.81
CA LEU A 221 20.30 -10.06 9.57
C LEU A 221 19.85 -8.76 10.25
N MET A 222 20.76 -7.80 10.46
CA MET A 222 20.51 -6.55 11.20
C MET A 222 20.15 -5.35 10.33
N LEU A 223 19.98 -5.52 9.01
CA LEU A 223 19.74 -4.41 8.09
C LEU A 223 18.54 -4.71 7.20
N SER A 224 17.55 -3.81 7.17
CA SER A 224 16.39 -3.86 6.29
C SER A 224 16.59 -2.70 5.36
N ALA A 225 16.80 -2.96 4.08
CA ALA A 225 16.30 -1.99 3.13
C ALA A 225 14.78 -1.83 3.36
N PRO A 226 14.17 -0.67 3.08
CA PRO A 226 12.71 -0.62 2.96
C PRO A 226 12.25 -1.74 2.02
N ALA A 227 11.15 -2.41 2.35
CA ALA A 227 10.69 -3.61 1.67
C ALA A 227 10.83 -3.50 0.13
N ALA A 228 11.29 -4.56 -0.55
CA ALA A 228 11.63 -4.52 -1.98
C ALA A 228 10.52 -3.90 -2.86
N GLY A 229 9.25 -4.12 -2.52
CA GLY A 229 8.12 -3.48 -3.21
C GLY A 229 8.13 -1.96 -3.12
N THR A 230 8.48 -1.38 -1.97
CA THR A 230 8.59 0.07 -1.80
C THR A 230 9.76 0.63 -2.61
N CYS A 231 10.91 -0.05 -2.65
CA CYS A 231 12.03 0.35 -3.50
C CYS A 231 11.63 0.39 -4.98
N TYR A 232 10.88 -0.61 -5.46
CA TYR A 232 10.35 -0.63 -6.82
C TYR A 232 9.44 0.57 -7.12
N LEU A 233 8.52 0.91 -6.21
CA LEU A 233 7.61 2.06 -6.38
C LEU A 233 8.38 3.39 -6.46
N VAL A 234 9.44 3.55 -5.66
CA VAL A 234 10.31 4.75 -5.71
C VAL A 234 11.05 4.82 -7.05
N ILE A 235 11.60 3.71 -7.54
CA ILE A 235 12.28 3.66 -8.85
C ILE A 235 11.30 4.04 -9.97
N VAL A 236 10.08 3.50 -9.96
CA VAL A 236 9.04 3.84 -10.94
C VAL A 236 8.69 5.33 -10.89
N ALA A 237 8.61 5.91 -9.68
CA ALA A 237 8.32 7.31 -9.51
C ALA A 237 9.45 8.19 -10.07
N PHE A 238 10.71 7.96 -9.68
CA PHE A 238 11.86 8.71 -10.21
C PHE A 238 12.05 8.53 -11.72
N ALA A 239 11.84 7.31 -12.25
CA ALA A 239 11.89 7.06 -13.69
C ALA A 239 10.82 7.83 -14.45
N SER A 240 9.68 8.13 -13.81
CA SER A 240 8.63 8.97 -14.39
C SER A 240 8.97 10.46 -14.22
N LEU A 241 9.46 10.88 -13.05
CA LEU A 241 9.86 12.26 -12.77
C LEU A 241 10.95 12.73 -13.73
N ARG A 242 12.03 11.95 -13.95
CA ARG A 242 13.11 12.31 -14.89
C ARG A 242 12.68 12.49 -16.34
N ARG A 243 11.50 11.97 -16.71
CA ARG A 243 10.90 12.12 -18.04
C ARG A 243 10.01 13.36 -18.13
N ILE A 244 9.31 13.67 -17.04
CA ILE A 244 8.42 14.84 -16.94
C ILE A 244 9.24 16.12 -16.68
N PHE A 245 10.34 16.00 -15.94
CA PHE A 245 11.21 17.07 -15.47
C PHE A 245 12.66 16.75 -15.87
N PRO A 246 13.09 17.12 -17.10
CA PRO A 246 14.43 16.85 -17.61
C PRO A 246 15.55 17.47 -16.75
N GLU A 247 15.28 18.60 -16.11
CA GLU A 247 16.17 19.29 -15.18
C GLU A 247 16.46 18.46 -13.92
N GLU A 248 15.52 17.61 -13.49
CA GLU A 248 15.67 16.71 -12.35
C GLU A 248 16.35 15.37 -12.73
N ARG A 249 16.74 15.17 -13.99
CA ARG A 249 17.24 13.87 -14.49
C ARG A 249 18.42 13.34 -13.68
N GLY A 250 19.43 14.18 -13.43
CA GLY A 250 20.64 13.76 -12.70
C GLY A 250 20.33 13.29 -11.28
N GLU A 251 19.58 14.11 -10.53
CA GLU A 251 19.15 13.77 -9.17
C GLU A 251 18.29 12.49 -9.15
N CYS A 252 17.40 12.31 -10.12
CA CYS A 252 16.59 11.09 -10.22
C CYS A 252 17.45 9.85 -10.48
N GLU A 253 18.47 9.93 -11.33
CA GLU A 253 19.36 8.81 -11.66
C GLU A 253 20.22 8.39 -10.47
N GLU A 254 20.77 9.35 -9.74
CA GLU A 254 21.50 9.10 -8.49
C GLU A 254 20.59 8.41 -7.45
N ASN A 255 19.38 8.94 -7.24
CA ASN A 255 18.43 8.35 -6.30
C ASN A 255 17.97 6.94 -6.72
N ILE A 256 17.84 6.67 -8.02
CA ILE A 256 17.54 5.33 -8.54
C ILE A 256 18.69 4.37 -8.23
N ALA A 257 19.95 4.79 -8.41
CA ALA A 257 21.12 3.98 -8.10
C ALA A 257 21.16 3.60 -6.60
N GLU A 258 20.88 4.55 -5.71
CA GLU A 258 20.77 4.30 -4.26
C GLU A 258 19.68 3.26 -3.91
N LYS A 259 18.57 3.28 -4.64
CA LYS A 259 17.51 2.26 -4.47
C LYS A 259 17.92 0.89 -4.99
N PHE A 260 18.67 0.81 -6.07
CA PHE A 260 19.25 -0.45 -6.53
C PHE A 260 20.26 -1.00 -5.52
N GLU A 261 21.07 -0.16 -4.89
CA GLU A 261 21.98 -0.58 -3.83
C GLU A 261 21.23 -1.15 -2.62
N SER A 262 20.13 -0.49 -2.23
CA SER A 262 19.24 -0.99 -1.18
C SER A 262 18.65 -2.37 -1.53
N LEU A 263 18.25 -2.58 -2.78
CA LEU A 263 17.77 -3.87 -3.27
C LEU A 263 18.89 -4.93 -3.30
N ARG A 264 20.13 -4.53 -3.63
CA ARG A 264 21.30 -5.41 -3.57
C ARG A 264 21.55 -5.88 -2.15
N LEU A 265 21.57 -4.98 -1.17
CA LEU A 265 21.73 -5.32 0.24
C LEU A 265 20.59 -6.22 0.74
N PHE A 266 19.35 -5.95 0.32
CA PHE A 266 18.21 -6.83 0.58
C PHE A 266 18.47 -8.23 0.02
N SER A 267 18.87 -8.35 -1.25
CA SER A 267 19.11 -9.65 -1.90
C SER A 267 20.24 -10.44 -1.21
N PHE A 268 21.29 -9.77 -0.74
CA PHE A 268 22.38 -10.38 0.01
C PHE A 268 21.90 -10.93 1.37
N ARG A 269 21.09 -10.17 2.12
CA ARG A 269 20.48 -10.63 3.39
C ARG A 269 19.69 -11.92 3.21
N TRP A 270 18.92 -12.03 2.14
CA TRP A 270 18.04 -13.18 1.89
C TRP A 270 18.75 -14.32 1.14
N GLY A 271 20.06 -14.22 0.88
CA GLY A 271 20.82 -15.24 0.15
C GLY A 271 20.37 -15.42 -1.30
N LEU A 272 19.74 -14.39 -1.89
CA LEU A 272 19.28 -14.38 -3.28
C LEU A 272 20.39 -13.97 -4.24
N ALA A 273 21.34 -13.15 -3.78
CA ALA A 273 22.53 -12.76 -4.51
C ALA A 273 23.77 -13.19 -3.72
N GLY A 274 24.72 -13.85 -4.39
CA GLY A 274 26.00 -14.32 -3.85
C GLY A 274 27.17 -13.56 -4.46
#